data_AF-A0A956BGV6-F1
#
_entry.id   AF-A0A956BGV6-F1
#
_cell.length_a   1.000
_cell.length_b   1.000
_cell.length_c   1.000
_cell.angle_alpha   90.00
_cell.angle_beta   90.00
_cell.angle_gamma   90.00
#
_symmetry.space_group_name_H-M   'P 1'
#
loop_
_entity.id
_entity.type
_entity.pdbx_description
1 polymer ?
#
loop_
_entity_poly.entity_id
_entity_poly.type
_entity_poly.pdbx_seq_one_letter_code
_entity_poly.pdbx_strand_id
1 'polypeptide(L)'
;MKPNVHLEPAPRVVPNPPAIATALGCIVAAAVLAPVLFGRSSAFVFGLLIVGTIVAGAIWGLTRLFKGECPTCGTTSPLLWPKANASYSCRGCGSYLRTESGNVVPTAADAVEATPTFAAHCPQRIVWPKGCCKCGGEVTRQEKIDLELKEDAPMATDLLTRAATLGTFRLVSKRRFQVEVPHCERCRGGADLSNDYDEDLVVIRICSRAFAESFQSINELVSWDSWVEGDAAA
;
A
#
# COMPACT_ATOMS: atom_id res chain seq x y z
N MET A 1 23.27 -13.15 24.88
CA MET A 1 24.07 -12.07 24.26
C MET A 1 23.75 -12.07 22.77
N LYS A 2 23.02 -11.07 22.26
CA LYS A 2 22.74 -10.94 20.81
C LYS A 2 23.91 -10.16 20.16
N PRO A 3 24.43 -10.59 19.01
CA PRO A 3 25.50 -9.86 18.33
C PRO A 3 24.98 -8.50 17.85
N ASN A 4 25.69 -7.43 18.21
CA ASN A 4 25.50 -6.10 17.66
C ASN A 4 26.01 -6.11 16.22
N VAL A 5 25.11 -6.33 15.26
CA VAL A 5 25.44 -6.22 13.83
C VAL A 5 25.43 -4.74 13.50
N HIS A 6 26.63 -4.16 13.41
CA HIS A 6 26.82 -2.81 12.92
C HIS A 6 26.60 -2.84 11.41
N LEU A 7 25.36 -2.56 10.97
CA LEU A 7 25.04 -2.43 9.55
C LEU A 7 25.62 -1.10 9.04
N GLU A 8 26.63 -1.17 8.18
CA GLU A 8 27.07 -0.02 7.40
C GLU A 8 25.89 0.50 6.55
N PRO A 9 25.64 1.83 6.52
CA PRO A 9 24.55 2.37 5.73
C PRO A 9 24.87 2.16 4.24
N ALA A 10 24.01 1.39 3.57
CA ALA A 10 24.09 1.17 2.14
C ALA A 10 24.13 2.51 1.36
N PRO A 11 24.88 2.59 0.25
CA PRO A 11 25.01 3.82 -0.53
C PRO A 11 23.65 4.33 -0.97
N ARG A 12 23.37 5.61 -0.68
CA ARG A 12 22.13 6.29 -1.04
C ARG A 12 21.99 6.34 -2.57
N VAL A 13 21.04 5.60 -3.13
CA VAL A 13 20.63 5.77 -4.53
C VAL A 13 19.45 6.73 -4.55
N VAL A 14 19.73 8.03 -4.54
CA VAL A 14 18.69 9.05 -4.74
C VAL A 14 18.45 9.12 -6.26
N PRO A 15 17.25 8.80 -6.78
CA PRO A 15 16.98 9.04 -8.19
C PRO A 15 17.04 10.54 -8.43
N ASN A 16 18.04 10.96 -9.21
CA ASN A 16 18.30 12.36 -9.48
C ASN A 16 17.13 12.89 -10.35
N PRO A 17 16.22 13.75 -9.85
CA PRO A 17 15.12 14.29 -10.65
C PRO A 17 15.54 14.93 -12.00
N PRO A 18 16.72 15.56 -12.16
CA PRO A 18 17.17 15.99 -13.47
C PRO A 18 17.30 14.84 -14.47
N ALA A 19 17.62 13.61 -14.06
CA ALA A 19 17.81 12.47 -14.97
C ALA A 19 16.52 12.11 -15.72
N ILE A 20 15.37 12.14 -15.03
CA ILE A 20 14.05 11.86 -15.62
C ILE A 20 13.63 13.00 -16.56
N ALA A 21 13.87 14.26 -16.16
CA ALA A 21 13.60 15.43 -17.00
C ALA A 21 14.49 15.46 -18.26
N THR A 22 15.77 15.12 -18.16
CA THR A 22 16.65 14.97 -19.34
C THR A 22 16.24 13.81 -20.23
N ALA A 23 15.81 12.68 -19.67
CA ALA A 23 15.37 11.54 -20.49
C ALA A 23 14.12 11.89 -21.32
N LEU A 24 13.12 12.54 -20.71
CA LEU A 24 11.93 13.03 -21.41
C LEU A 24 12.29 14.10 -22.45
N GLY A 25 13.18 15.04 -22.09
CA GLY A 25 13.67 16.07 -23.02
C GLY A 25 14.38 15.50 -24.25
N CYS A 26 15.20 14.46 -24.08
CA CYS A 26 15.88 13.78 -25.19
C CYS A 26 14.90 13.05 -26.11
N ILE A 27 13.83 12.45 -25.58
CA ILE A 27 12.81 11.75 -26.39
C ILE A 27 12.04 12.75 -27.24
N VAL A 28 11.61 13.87 -26.65
CA VAL A 28 10.88 14.93 -27.38
C VAL A 28 11.78 15.58 -28.44
N ALA A 29 13.03 15.88 -28.10
CA ALA A 29 13.99 16.44 -29.05
C ALA A 29 14.26 15.49 -30.23
N ALA A 30 14.43 14.19 -29.95
CA ALA A 30 14.63 13.17 -31.00
C ALA A 30 13.40 13.03 -31.90
N ALA A 31 12.18 13.05 -31.34
CA ALA A 31 10.94 12.96 -32.11
C ALA A 31 10.72 14.18 -33.03
N VAL A 32 11.14 15.38 -32.60
CA VAL A 32 11.00 16.61 -33.38
C VAL A 32 12.12 16.77 -34.42
N LEU A 33 13.34 16.32 -34.12
CA LEU A 33 14.49 16.45 -35.04
C LEU A 33 14.58 15.33 -36.09
N ALA A 34 14.06 14.13 -35.80
CA ALA A 34 14.12 12.99 -36.72
C ALA A 34 13.49 13.25 -38.11
N PRO A 35 12.31 13.89 -38.25
CA PRO A 35 11.71 14.18 -39.56
C PRO A 35 12.47 15.28 -40.34
N VAL A 36 13.19 16.15 -39.64
CA VAL A 36 13.94 17.27 -40.24
C VAL A 36 15.29 16.80 -40.78
N LEU A 37 15.96 15.91 -40.05
CA LEU A 37 17.29 15.39 -40.41
C LEU A 37 17.23 14.24 -41.42
N PHE A 38 16.16 13.45 -41.38
CA PHE A 38 15.96 12.31 -42.26
C PHE A 38 14.68 12.52 -43.05
N GLY A 39 14.81 13.10 -44.26
CA GLY A 39 13.70 13.26 -45.19
C GLY A 39 13.00 11.92 -45.52
N ARG A 40 12.02 11.98 -46.43
CA ARG A 40 11.02 10.95 -46.80
C ARG A 40 11.59 9.67 -47.47
N SER A 41 12.70 9.17 -46.96
CA SER A 41 13.48 8.03 -47.45
C SER A 41 13.53 6.94 -46.37
N SER A 42 13.95 5.73 -46.75
CA SER A 42 14.12 4.56 -45.88
C SER A 42 14.93 4.80 -44.60
N ALA A 43 15.75 5.86 -44.56
CA ALA A 43 16.47 6.32 -43.37
C ALA A 43 15.56 6.72 -42.21
N PHE A 44 14.32 7.17 -42.47
CA PHE A 44 13.34 7.50 -41.44
C PHE A 44 12.93 6.27 -40.60
N VAL A 45 12.75 5.11 -41.27
CA VAL A 45 12.38 3.86 -40.59
C VAL A 45 13.52 3.36 -39.70
N PHE A 46 14.77 3.47 -40.16
CA PHE A 46 15.94 3.14 -39.35
C PHE A 46 16.10 4.07 -38.14
N GLY A 47 15.86 5.37 -38.33
CA GLY A 47 15.87 6.33 -37.22
C GLY A 47 14.85 5.99 -36.13
N LEU A 48 13.62 5.65 -36.51
CA LEU A 48 12.58 5.23 -35.55
C LEU A 48 12.94 3.93 -34.82
N LEU A 49 13.54 2.96 -35.50
CA LEU A 49 13.98 1.71 -34.85
C LEU A 49 15.04 1.94 -33.79
N ILE A 50 16.03 2.81 -34.07
CA ILE A 50 17.11 3.14 -33.13
C ILE A 50 16.54 3.89 -31.91
N VAL A 51 15.70 4.90 -32.15
CA VAL A 51 15.05 5.65 -31.04
C VAL A 51 14.17 4.70 -30.23
N GLY A 52 13.40 3.84 -30.88
CA GLY A 52 12.57 2.83 -30.23
C GLY A 52 13.38 1.87 -29.34
N THR A 53 14.55 1.41 -29.79
CA THR A 53 15.41 0.53 -28.98
C THR A 53 16.03 1.26 -27.79
N ILE A 54 16.46 2.52 -27.96
CA ILE A 54 16.99 3.33 -26.85
C ILE A 54 15.89 3.56 -25.80
N VAL A 55 14.69 3.94 -26.23
CA VAL A 55 13.55 4.15 -25.32
C VAL A 55 13.17 2.86 -24.61
N ALA A 56 13.08 1.73 -25.32
CA ALA A 56 12.79 0.43 -24.70
C ALA A 56 13.86 0.02 -23.68
N GLY A 57 15.14 0.22 -24.01
CA GLY A 57 16.25 -0.04 -23.08
C GLY A 57 16.23 0.86 -21.85
N ALA A 58 15.90 2.14 -22.02
CA ALA A 58 15.75 3.08 -20.91
C ALA A 58 14.58 2.70 -19.99
N ILE A 59 13.41 2.35 -20.57
CA ILE A 59 12.26 1.87 -19.80
C ILE A 59 12.63 0.60 -19.03
N TRP A 60 13.27 -0.37 -19.69
CA TRP A 60 13.68 -1.62 -19.06
C TRP A 60 14.68 -1.39 -17.92
N GLY A 61 15.69 -0.53 -18.12
CA GLY A 61 16.65 -0.15 -17.08
C GLY A 61 15.98 0.54 -15.90
N LEU A 62 15.04 1.45 -16.16
CA LEU A 62 14.24 2.11 -15.13
C LEU A 62 13.42 1.10 -14.33
N THR A 63 12.76 0.12 -14.96
CA THR A 63 12.00 -0.91 -14.22
C THR A 63 12.85 -1.75 -13.26
N ARG A 64 14.16 -1.87 -13.49
CA ARG A 64 15.08 -2.56 -12.56
C ARG A 64 15.49 -1.68 -11.38
N LEU A 65 15.59 -0.37 -11.59
CA LEU A 65 15.87 0.59 -10.51
C LEU A 65 14.69 0.71 -9.52
N PHE A 66 13.50 0.27 -9.91
CA PHE A 66 12.28 0.35 -9.09
C PHE A 66 11.94 -0.92 -8.30
N LYS A 67 12.85 -1.90 -8.27
CA LYS A 67 12.68 -3.11 -7.44
C LYS A 67 13.60 -3.02 -6.23
N GLY A 68 13.02 -2.84 -5.06
CA GLY A 68 13.72 -3.03 -3.79
C GLY A 68 13.38 -4.41 -3.21
N GLU A 69 14.35 -4.98 -2.51
CA GLU A 69 14.19 -6.22 -1.78
C GLU A 69 13.86 -5.90 -0.32
N CYS A 70 13.03 -6.73 0.30
CA CYS A 70 12.80 -6.63 1.74
C CYS A 70 14.12 -6.89 2.49
N PRO A 71 14.59 -5.98 3.36
CA PRO A 71 15.82 -6.19 4.12
C PRO A 71 15.71 -7.35 5.13
N THR A 72 14.48 -7.78 5.46
CA THR A 72 14.22 -8.88 6.40
C THR A 72 14.24 -10.24 5.71
N CYS A 73 13.58 -10.39 4.56
CA CYS A 73 13.35 -11.69 3.92
C CYS A 73 13.82 -11.81 2.46
N GLY A 74 14.33 -10.73 1.87
CA GLY A 74 14.79 -10.71 0.46
C GLY A 74 13.68 -10.74 -0.59
N THR A 75 12.40 -10.82 -0.20
CA THR A 75 11.29 -10.82 -1.16
C THR A 75 11.25 -9.49 -1.92
N THR A 76 11.23 -9.58 -3.25
CA THR A 76 11.12 -8.42 -4.14
C THR A 76 9.68 -7.92 -4.14
N SER A 77 9.44 -6.68 -3.71
CA SER A 77 8.11 -6.07 -3.78
C SER A 77 8.02 -5.15 -5.00
N PRO A 78 6.91 -5.15 -5.76
CA PRO A 78 6.72 -4.27 -6.91
C PRO A 78 6.44 -2.80 -6.53
N LEU A 79 6.23 -2.49 -5.23
CA LEU A 79 5.59 -1.25 -4.79
C LEU A 79 6.43 -0.43 -3.79
N LEU A 80 7.74 -0.28 -4.04
CA LEU A 80 8.61 0.52 -3.15
C LEU A 80 8.68 2.01 -3.52
N TRP A 81 7.59 2.55 -4.07
CA TRP A 81 7.32 3.98 -4.00
C TRP A 81 6.22 4.27 -2.98
N PRO A 82 6.42 4.02 -1.67
CA PRO A 82 5.60 4.69 -0.70
C PRO A 82 5.87 6.19 -0.84
N LYS A 83 4.80 6.97 -0.77
CA LYS A 83 4.85 8.37 -0.35
C LYS A 83 5.90 8.50 0.76
N ALA A 84 6.79 9.48 0.70
CA ALA A 84 7.87 9.63 1.67
C ALA A 84 7.34 9.46 3.12
N ASN A 85 8.02 8.64 3.93
CA ASN A 85 7.64 8.26 5.29
C ASN A 85 6.40 7.37 5.45
N ALA A 86 5.85 6.80 4.39
CA ALA A 86 4.80 5.79 4.52
C ALA A 86 5.38 4.45 4.98
N SER A 87 4.66 3.80 5.88
CA SER A 87 4.95 2.45 6.37
C SER A 87 4.14 1.45 5.56
N TYR A 88 4.73 0.30 5.24
CA TYR A 88 4.07 -0.78 4.51
C TYR A 88 4.49 -2.13 5.08
N SER A 89 3.64 -3.14 4.94
CA SER A 89 3.97 -4.51 5.34
C SER A 89 4.60 -5.27 4.16
N CYS A 90 5.63 -6.05 4.44
CA CYS A 90 6.20 -6.94 3.44
C CYS A 90 5.24 -8.13 3.23
N ARG A 91 4.80 -8.40 2.00
CA ARG A 91 3.95 -9.56 1.68
C ARG A 91 4.62 -10.91 1.94
N GLY A 92 5.96 -10.97 1.93
CA GLY A 92 6.71 -12.22 2.13
C GLY A 92 6.83 -12.63 3.60
N CYS A 93 7.14 -11.69 4.49
CA CYS A 93 7.41 -11.97 5.90
C CYS A 93 6.53 -11.19 6.90
N GLY A 94 5.60 -10.38 6.42
CA GLY A 94 4.74 -9.52 7.24
C GLY A 94 5.44 -8.32 7.89
N SER A 95 6.78 -8.22 7.84
CA SER A 95 7.50 -7.16 8.55
C SER A 95 7.11 -5.78 8.07
N TYR A 96 6.87 -4.86 9.01
CA TYR A 96 6.68 -3.44 8.71
C TYR A 96 7.99 -2.78 8.30
N LEU A 97 7.96 -2.15 7.14
CA LEU A 97 9.06 -1.44 6.53
C LEU A 97 8.67 0.04 6.38
N ARG A 98 9.67 0.91 6.44
CA ARG A 98 9.54 2.35 6.21
C ARG A 98 10.52 2.77 5.13
N THR A 99 10.12 3.75 4.33
CA THR A 99 11.04 4.43 3.43
C THR A 99 11.65 5.66 4.12
N GLU A 100 12.96 5.61 4.36
CA GLU A 100 13.75 6.70 4.91
C GLU A 100 14.85 7.09 3.92
N SER A 101 14.88 8.36 3.49
CA SER A 101 15.91 8.88 2.57
C SER A 101 16.09 8.07 1.27
N GLY A 102 15.00 7.51 0.73
CA GLY A 102 15.01 6.68 -0.48
C GLY A 102 15.43 5.23 -0.25
N ASN A 103 15.82 4.89 0.98
CA ASN A 103 16.12 3.52 1.38
C ASN A 103 14.96 2.92 2.15
N VAL A 104 14.90 1.60 2.11
CA VAL A 104 13.88 0.81 2.77
C VAL A 104 14.51 0.20 4.00
N VAL A 105 13.99 0.59 5.16
CA VAL A 105 14.51 0.15 6.45
C VAL A 105 13.41 -0.56 7.23
N PRO A 106 13.76 -1.59 8.01
CA PRO A 106 12.82 -2.16 8.95
C PRO A 106 12.42 -1.11 9.98
N THR A 107 11.12 -1.01 10.24
CA THR A 107 10.62 -0.14 11.31
C THR A 107 11.12 -0.68 12.66
N ALA A 108 11.25 0.15 13.70
CA ALA A 108 11.54 -0.32 15.05
C ALA A 108 10.34 -1.11 15.61
N ALA A 109 10.57 -2.07 16.53
CA ALA A 109 9.48 -2.91 17.08
C ALA A 109 8.51 -2.13 17.97
N ASP A 110 9.04 -1.14 18.69
CA ASP A 110 8.34 -0.23 19.59
C ASP A 110 7.91 1.09 18.91
N ALA A 111 7.95 1.14 17.57
CA ALA A 111 7.60 2.34 16.83
C ALA A 111 6.14 2.75 17.09
N VAL A 112 5.98 4.05 17.38
CA VAL A 112 4.67 4.71 17.54
C VAL A 112 4.63 5.92 16.62
N GLU A 113 3.65 5.93 15.72
CA GLU A 113 3.44 7.00 14.76
C GLU A 113 2.41 8.01 15.26
N ALA A 114 2.57 9.27 14.85
CA ALA A 114 1.61 10.32 15.19
C ALA A 114 0.23 10.05 14.58
N THR A 115 0.22 9.50 13.36
CA THR A 115 -0.96 9.12 12.57
C THR A 115 -1.03 7.61 12.36
N PRO A 116 -2.24 7.02 12.27
CA PRO A 116 -2.39 5.58 12.07
C PRO A 116 -1.80 5.14 10.72
N THR A 117 -0.74 4.33 10.76
CA THR A 117 0.03 3.96 9.56
C THR A 117 0.23 2.45 9.45
N PHE A 118 0.29 1.73 10.57
CA PHE A 118 0.48 0.29 10.57
C PHE A 118 -0.83 -0.40 10.21
N ALA A 119 -0.93 -0.85 8.97
CA ALA A 119 -2.09 -1.55 8.44
C ALA A 119 -2.19 -2.99 8.97
N ALA A 120 -3.40 -3.41 9.32
CA ALA A 120 -3.76 -4.78 9.65
C ALA A 120 -5.13 -5.12 9.06
N HIS A 121 -5.29 -6.38 8.63
CA HIS A 121 -6.58 -6.86 8.15
C HIS A 121 -7.59 -6.84 9.27
N CYS A 122 -8.77 -6.30 9.01
CA CYS A 122 -9.84 -6.22 9.99
C CYS A 122 -10.79 -7.43 9.82
N PRO A 123 -10.78 -8.41 10.74
CA PRO A 123 -11.67 -9.57 10.65
C PRO A 123 -13.12 -9.18 10.95
N GLN A 124 -14.07 -10.06 10.62
CA GLN A 124 -15.48 -9.86 10.98
C GLN A 124 -15.71 -9.85 12.50
N ARG A 125 -14.97 -10.69 13.23
CA ARG A 125 -14.99 -10.75 14.70
C ARG A 125 -13.65 -10.28 15.23
N ILE A 126 -13.66 -9.13 15.91
CA ILE A 126 -12.45 -8.47 16.37
C ILE A 126 -12.19 -8.82 17.84
N VAL A 127 -10.98 -9.28 18.13
CA VAL A 127 -10.44 -9.40 19.48
C VAL A 127 -9.30 -8.41 19.65
N TRP A 128 -9.39 -7.55 20.66
CA TRP A 128 -8.39 -6.53 20.92
C TRP A 128 -7.26 -7.03 21.81
N PRO A 129 -5.99 -6.70 21.48
CA PRO A 129 -4.91 -6.78 22.44
C PRO A 129 -5.20 -5.93 23.69
N LYS A 130 -4.59 -6.31 24.82
CA LYS A 130 -4.64 -5.49 26.03
C LYS A 130 -3.87 -4.19 25.82
N GLY A 131 -4.42 -3.08 26.31
CA GLY A 131 -3.78 -1.77 26.29
C GLY A 131 -4.31 -0.83 25.21
N CYS A 132 -3.87 0.42 25.27
CA CYS A 132 -4.25 1.47 24.33
C CYS A 132 -3.58 1.23 22.97
N CYS A 133 -4.35 1.30 21.89
CA CYS A 133 -3.86 1.10 20.52
C CYS A 133 -2.77 2.10 20.08
N LYS A 134 -2.62 3.24 20.77
CA LYS A 134 -1.60 4.26 20.47
C LYS A 134 -0.33 4.11 21.29
N CYS A 135 -0.44 4.00 22.61
CA CYS A 135 0.70 4.06 23.53
C CYS A 135 0.95 2.77 24.32
N GLY A 136 0.07 1.76 24.23
CA GLY A 136 0.16 0.53 25.00
C GLY A 136 -0.21 0.64 26.49
N GLY A 137 -0.56 1.83 26.99
CA GLY A 137 -1.00 2.04 28.38
C GLY A 137 -2.35 1.41 28.71
N GLU A 138 -2.80 1.49 29.96
CA GLU A 138 -4.07 0.90 30.40
C GLU A 138 -5.29 1.44 29.63
N VAL A 139 -6.23 0.55 29.31
CA VAL A 139 -7.46 0.89 28.60
C VAL A 139 -8.46 1.46 29.58
N THR A 140 -8.86 2.71 29.37
CA THR A 140 -9.88 3.36 30.19
C THR A 140 -11.13 3.74 29.40
N ARG A 141 -11.07 3.74 28.07
CA ARG A 141 -12.20 3.99 27.18
C ARG A 141 -12.12 3.21 25.88
N GLN A 142 -13.22 3.17 25.16
CA GLN A 142 -13.28 2.68 23.79
C GLN A 142 -13.75 3.82 22.87
N GLU A 143 -13.08 3.97 21.73
CA GLU A 143 -13.40 4.99 20.72
C GLU A 143 -14.07 4.32 19.52
N LYS A 144 -15.23 4.83 19.12
CA LYS A 144 -15.96 4.35 17.94
C LYS A 144 -15.34 4.95 16.70
N ILE A 145 -14.87 4.09 15.80
CA ILE A 145 -14.45 4.47 14.46
C ILE A 145 -15.39 3.82 13.45
N ASP A 146 -15.78 4.59 12.45
CA ASP A 146 -16.72 4.17 11.41
C ASP A 146 -16.11 4.34 10.02
N LEU A 147 -16.38 3.36 9.17
CA LEU A 147 -16.05 3.38 7.75
C LEU A 147 -17.34 3.23 6.95
N GLU A 148 -17.62 4.22 6.10
CA GLU A 148 -18.69 4.13 5.11
C GLU A 148 -18.12 3.59 3.80
N LEU A 149 -18.40 2.30 3.53
CA LEU A 149 -18.09 1.65 2.28
C LEU A 149 -19.20 1.94 1.27
N LYS A 150 -18.81 2.44 0.10
CA LYS A 150 -19.69 2.63 -1.04
C LYS A 150 -19.51 1.45 -1.97
N GLU A 151 -20.49 0.56 -2.00
CA GLU A 151 -20.54 -0.55 -2.94
C GLU A 151 -21.49 -0.18 -4.09
N ASP A 152 -21.11 -0.51 -5.31
CA ASP A 152 -22.02 -0.43 -6.43
C ASP A 152 -23.12 -1.48 -6.26
N ALA A 153 -24.38 -1.09 -6.49
CA ALA A 153 -25.48 -2.04 -6.41
C ALA A 153 -25.30 -3.18 -7.44
N PRO A 154 -25.86 -4.38 -7.18
CA PRO A 154 -25.84 -5.48 -8.13
C PRO A 154 -26.27 -5.00 -9.51
N MET A 155 -25.55 -5.40 -10.56
CA MET A 155 -25.71 -4.86 -11.91
C MET A 155 -27.16 -4.98 -12.43
N ALA A 156 -27.89 -6.02 -12.03
CA ALA A 156 -29.30 -6.21 -12.36
C ALA A 156 -30.20 -5.12 -11.74
N THR A 157 -29.99 -4.79 -10.46
CA THR A 157 -30.71 -3.69 -9.78
C THR A 157 -30.28 -2.31 -10.28
N ASP A 158 -29.01 -2.12 -10.63
CA ASP A 158 -28.53 -0.86 -11.20
C ASP A 158 -29.10 -0.62 -12.60
N LEU A 159 -29.14 -1.65 -13.46
CA LEU A 159 -29.76 -1.58 -14.79
C LEU A 159 -31.26 -1.29 -14.72
N LEU A 160 -31.98 -1.97 -13.82
CA LEU A 160 -33.42 -1.79 -13.66
C LEU A 160 -33.75 -0.39 -13.16
N THR A 161 -32.92 0.14 -12.24
CA THR A 161 -33.09 1.51 -11.76
C THR A 161 -32.72 2.52 -12.82
N ARG A 162 -31.61 2.33 -13.54
CA ARG A 162 -31.24 3.19 -14.67
C ARG A 162 -32.30 3.21 -15.76
N ALA A 163 -32.93 2.07 -16.05
CA ALA A 163 -34.05 2.00 -17.00
C ALA A 163 -35.26 2.80 -16.48
N ALA A 164 -35.61 2.65 -15.20
CA ALA A 164 -36.71 3.37 -14.57
C ALA A 164 -36.46 4.88 -14.45
N THR A 165 -35.21 5.31 -14.28
CA THR A 165 -34.84 6.71 -14.09
C THR A 165 -34.22 7.36 -15.32
N LEU A 166 -34.37 6.77 -16.51
CA LEU A 166 -33.80 7.28 -17.77
C LEU A 166 -32.29 7.59 -17.67
N GLY A 167 -31.54 6.74 -16.98
CA GLY A 167 -30.09 6.81 -16.85
C GLY A 167 -29.54 7.81 -15.83
N THR A 168 -30.39 8.52 -15.10
CA THR A 168 -29.94 9.61 -14.19
C THR A 168 -29.48 9.15 -12.80
N PHE A 169 -29.94 8.01 -12.29
CA PHE A 169 -29.57 7.53 -10.95
C PHE A 169 -28.76 6.24 -11.01
N ARG A 170 -27.73 6.19 -10.16
CA ARG A 170 -26.96 4.98 -9.83
C ARG A 170 -27.27 4.62 -8.40
N LEU A 171 -27.66 3.37 -8.12
CA LEU A 171 -27.77 2.95 -6.72
C LEU A 171 -26.38 2.67 -6.18
N VAL A 172 -26.02 3.43 -5.13
CA VAL A 172 -24.84 3.15 -4.32
C VAL A 172 -25.34 2.54 -3.02
N SER A 173 -25.02 1.26 -2.81
CA SER A 173 -25.22 0.61 -1.52
C SER A 173 -24.19 1.17 -0.55
N LYS A 174 -24.64 1.56 0.64
CA LYS A 174 -23.76 2.05 1.71
C LYS A 174 -23.71 1.00 2.81
N ARG A 175 -22.55 0.38 3.02
CA ARG A 175 -22.31 -0.43 4.21
C ARG A 175 -21.53 0.40 5.22
N ARG A 176 -22.00 0.43 6.46
CA ARG A 176 -21.29 1.06 7.57
C ARG A 176 -20.61 -0.03 8.38
N PHE A 177 -19.29 0.06 8.47
CA PHE A 177 -18.50 -0.80 9.33
C PHE A 177 -18.07 0.01 10.55
N GLN A 178 -18.54 -0.37 11.73
CA GLN A 178 -18.25 0.34 12.97
C GLN A 178 -17.49 -0.56 13.93
N VAL A 179 -16.43 -0.02 14.52
CA VAL A 179 -15.56 -0.74 15.43
C VAL A 179 -15.25 0.11 16.65
N GLU A 180 -15.25 -0.52 17.84
CA GLU A 180 -14.88 0.12 19.10
C GLU A 180 -13.43 -0.23 19.43
N VAL A 181 -12.52 0.76 19.40
CA VAL A 181 -11.07 0.56 19.58
C VAL A 181 -10.62 0.99 20.99
N PRO A 182 -9.83 0.18 21.72
CA PRO A 182 -9.38 0.49 23.06
C PRO A 182 -8.38 1.65 23.09
N HIS A 183 -8.67 2.64 23.94
CA HIS A 183 -7.83 3.82 24.16
C HIS A 183 -7.64 4.10 25.66
N CYS A 184 -6.53 4.75 26.00
CA CYS A 184 -6.36 5.38 27.30
C CYS A 184 -7.03 6.76 27.31
N GLU A 185 -7.12 7.38 28.48
CA GLU A 185 -7.77 8.68 28.64
C GLU A 185 -7.04 9.80 27.87
N ARG A 186 -5.72 9.69 27.75
CA ARG A 186 -4.86 10.72 27.16
C ARG A 186 -4.77 10.67 25.63
N CYS A 187 -4.82 9.47 25.04
CA CYS A 187 -4.59 9.28 23.61
C CYS A 187 -5.90 9.28 22.82
N ARG A 188 -5.93 9.99 21.68
CA ARG A 188 -7.03 9.98 20.70
C ARG A 188 -6.48 9.67 19.31
N GLY A 189 -7.34 9.17 18.43
CA GLY A 189 -6.99 8.88 17.03
C GLY A 189 -5.80 7.93 16.93
N GLY A 190 -5.82 6.86 17.74
CA GLY A 190 -4.80 5.81 17.71
C GLY A 190 -5.02 4.79 16.61
N ALA A 191 -6.22 4.76 16.03
CA ALA A 191 -6.58 3.89 14.93
C ALA A 191 -7.50 4.62 13.93
N ASP A 192 -7.50 4.14 12.70
CA ASP A 192 -8.37 4.60 11.61
C ASP A 192 -8.79 3.40 10.75
N LEU A 193 -9.97 3.47 10.13
CA LEU A 193 -10.44 2.46 9.19
C LEU A 193 -10.28 2.98 7.77
N SER A 194 -9.81 2.12 6.88
CA SER A 194 -9.67 2.43 5.47
C SER A 194 -10.06 1.24 4.62
N ASN A 195 -10.61 1.49 3.44
CA ASN A 195 -10.77 0.45 2.43
C ASN A 195 -9.45 0.33 1.65
N ASP A 196 -8.95 -0.90 1.49
CA ASP A 196 -7.90 -1.16 0.51
C ASP A 196 -8.56 -1.36 -0.86
N TYR A 197 -8.39 -0.36 -1.73
CA TYR A 197 -9.09 -0.29 -3.02
C TYR A 197 -8.82 -1.47 -3.95
N ASP A 198 -7.71 -2.20 -3.75
CA ASP A 198 -7.32 -3.30 -4.62
C ASP A 198 -7.97 -4.64 -4.24
N GLU A 199 -8.39 -4.83 -2.98
CA GLU A 199 -8.82 -6.14 -2.47
C GLU A 199 -10.24 -6.13 -1.85
N ASP A 200 -10.93 -4.99 -1.84
CA ASP A 200 -12.22 -4.80 -1.13
C ASP A 200 -12.17 -5.22 0.35
N LEU A 201 -10.96 -5.20 0.93
CA LEU A 201 -10.72 -5.57 2.31
C LEU A 201 -10.73 -4.33 3.20
N VAL A 202 -11.47 -4.44 4.30
CA VAL A 202 -11.41 -3.42 5.37
C VAL A 202 -10.08 -3.59 6.11
N VAL A 203 -9.28 -2.54 6.05
CA VAL A 203 -7.98 -2.47 6.73
C VAL A 203 -8.10 -1.48 7.87
N ILE A 204 -7.69 -1.92 9.06
CA ILE A 204 -7.49 -1.03 10.19
C ILE A 204 -6.03 -0.55 10.22
N ARG A 205 -5.83 0.76 10.32
CA ARG A 205 -4.51 1.36 10.53
C ARG A 205 -4.37 1.74 11.99
N ILE A 206 -3.21 1.48 12.56
CA ILE A 206 -2.92 1.69 13.99
C ILE A 206 -1.63 2.50 14.13
N CYS A 207 -1.54 3.32 15.19
CA CYS A 207 -0.35 4.14 15.49
C CYS A 207 0.81 3.32 16.07
N SER A 208 0.56 2.30 16.90
CA SER A 208 1.61 1.47 17.49
C SER A 208 1.85 0.20 16.68
N ARG A 209 3.10 -0.04 16.29
CA ARG A 209 3.48 -1.27 15.57
C ARG A 209 3.27 -2.52 16.44
N ALA A 210 3.76 -2.51 17.66
CA ALA A 210 3.62 -3.64 18.58
C ALA A 210 2.15 -4.02 18.82
N PHE A 211 1.26 -3.02 18.89
CA PHE A 211 -0.16 -3.26 19.00
C PHE A 211 -0.75 -3.84 17.71
N ALA A 212 -0.35 -3.33 16.54
CA ALA A 212 -0.79 -3.86 15.24
C ALA A 212 -0.36 -5.32 15.03
N GLU A 213 0.89 -5.66 15.36
CA GLU A 213 1.38 -7.05 15.31
C GLU A 213 0.63 -7.95 16.30
N SER A 214 0.41 -7.48 17.53
CA SER A 214 -0.39 -8.22 18.52
C SER A 214 -1.82 -8.43 18.02
N PHE A 215 -2.42 -7.40 17.42
CA PHE A 215 -3.76 -7.46 16.85
C PHE A 215 -3.84 -8.48 15.72
N GLN A 216 -2.90 -8.46 14.77
CA GLN A 216 -2.81 -9.44 13.70
C GLN A 216 -2.64 -10.85 14.28
N SER A 217 -1.67 -11.06 15.17
CA SER A 217 -1.43 -12.40 15.73
C SER A 217 -2.65 -12.98 16.45
N ILE A 218 -3.39 -12.17 17.21
CA ILE A 218 -4.60 -12.61 17.92
C ILE A 218 -5.73 -12.92 16.95
N ASN A 219 -5.90 -12.11 15.90
CA ASN A 219 -7.03 -12.24 14.98
C ASN A 219 -6.77 -13.20 13.80
N GLU A 220 -5.51 -13.37 13.39
CA GLU A 220 -5.11 -14.40 12.41
C GLU A 220 -5.43 -15.78 12.97
N LEU A 221 -5.12 -16.03 14.24
CA LEU A 221 -5.49 -17.27 14.93
C LEU A 221 -7.00 -17.53 14.91
N VAL A 222 -7.84 -16.48 14.97
CA VAL A 222 -9.30 -16.60 14.91
C VAL A 222 -9.79 -16.85 13.47
N SER A 223 -9.06 -16.36 12.47
CA SER A 223 -9.46 -16.42 11.06
C SER A 223 -9.26 -17.79 10.38
N TRP A 224 -8.36 -18.63 10.90
CA TRP A 224 -8.15 -19.99 10.38
C TRP A 224 -9.10 -21.04 10.97
N ASP A 225 -9.55 -20.86 12.21
CA ASP A 225 -10.45 -21.81 12.88
C ASP A 225 -11.90 -21.73 12.35
N SER A 226 -12.31 -20.61 11.73
CA SER A 226 -13.69 -20.44 11.25
C SER A 226 -13.97 -20.98 9.85
N TRP A 227 -12.96 -21.47 9.12
CA TRP A 227 -13.13 -22.03 7.76
C TRP A 227 -13.13 -23.56 7.70
N VAL A 228 -12.77 -24.25 8.79
CA VAL A 228 -12.60 -25.72 8.78
C VAL A 228 -13.86 -26.49 9.23
N GLU A 229 -14.87 -25.83 9.84
CA GLU A 229 -16.05 -26.55 10.39
C GLU A 229 -17.41 -26.19 9.75
N GLY A 230 -17.44 -25.35 8.70
CA GLY A 230 -18.71 -24.84 8.14
C GLY A 230 -19.35 -25.64 6.99
N ASP A 231 -18.56 -26.30 6.13
CA ASP A 231 -19.04 -26.77 4.83
C ASP A 231 -19.07 -28.31 4.66
N ALA A 232 -19.00 -29.08 5.76
CA ALA A 232 -19.04 -30.55 5.70
C ALA A 232 -20.31 -31.20 6.27
N ALA A 233 -21.31 -30.43 6.72
CA ALA A 233 -22.55 -30.99 7.26
C ALA A 233 -23.78 -30.09 7.05
N ALA A 234 -24.26 -29.99 5.81
CA ALA A 234 -25.69 -29.82 5.49
C ALA A 234 -25.95 -30.13 4.00
#